data_AF-A0A4R8C3B9-F1
#
_entry.id   AF-A0A4R8C3B9-F1
#
_cell.length_a   1.000
_cell.length_b   1.000
_cell.length_c   1.000
_cell.angle_alpha   90.00
_cell.angle_beta   90.00
_cell.angle_gamma   90.00
#
_symmetry.space_group_name_H-M   'P 1'
#
loop_
_entity.id
_entity.type
_entity.pdbx_description
1 polymer ?
#
loop_
_entity_poly.entity_id
_entity_poly.type
_entity_poly.pdbx_seq_one_letter_code
_entity_poly.pdbx_strand_id
1 'polypeptide(L)'
;MTADPVAATAAYERWLAGRIPVVAEDLELKHRELAADPLHFLRGTYYLWLERVAELVPSVLDGPQVPEVGDLHVQNFGTWLDHRGVRRWGVNDLDELVWGPPALDLLRLAVSAVLTPQVAISPKRICRLLLDGWSTAEPGRAVDLADPGAEHLRALVPKATDADRYYGKLREGMPADPSVLPSAVRAAVEIADASWHHRQAGTGSLGHPRMVAVGKDIAREVKIVGPLTTGFVPIGAQADDLLYGRVLSAVRGPYPMRRIDGWQLRALSPDVERITIESLRPKAVELVLTSMARAAADVHGVIPHHLHDARRHVETLPPTWLLDATHQLAEDTKSCFEEYARSRS
;
A
#
# COMPACT_ATOMS: atom_id res chain seq x y z
N MET A 1 -0.96 -20.89 18.87
CA MET A 1 -0.96 -19.93 20.00
C MET A 1 -1.11 -18.59 19.34
N THR A 2 -2.08 -17.76 19.70
CA THR A 2 -2.20 -16.41 19.13
C THR A 2 -0.85 -15.70 19.28
N ALA A 3 -0.28 -15.25 18.16
CA ALA A 3 0.99 -14.54 18.18
C ALA A 3 0.82 -13.28 19.01
N ASP A 4 1.66 -13.08 20.03
CA ASP A 4 1.64 -11.87 20.86
C ASP A 4 1.97 -10.66 19.96
N PRO A 5 0.98 -9.78 19.69
CA PRO A 5 1.14 -8.70 18.73
C PRO A 5 2.14 -7.63 19.21
N VAL A 6 2.34 -7.50 20.52
CA VAL A 6 3.30 -6.58 21.11
C VAL A 6 4.71 -7.12 20.92
N ALA A 7 4.94 -8.39 21.24
CA ALA A 7 6.22 -9.06 21.05
C ALA A 7 6.62 -9.12 19.57
N ALA A 8 5.68 -9.45 18.68
CA ALA A 8 5.91 -9.48 17.23
C ALA A 8 6.30 -8.10 16.69
N THR A 9 5.59 -7.04 17.11
CA THR A 9 5.90 -5.66 16.72
C THR A 9 7.29 -5.23 17.18
N ALA A 10 7.64 -5.49 18.45
CA ALA A 10 8.95 -5.16 18.97
C ALA A 10 10.07 -5.97 18.29
N ALA A 11 9.80 -7.23 17.91
CA ALA A 11 10.75 -8.07 17.17
C ALA A 11 11.00 -7.53 15.76
N TYR A 12 9.94 -7.15 15.04
CA TYR A 12 10.05 -6.54 13.72
C TYR A 12 10.82 -5.22 13.76
N GLU A 13 10.52 -4.34 14.72
CA GLU A 13 11.21 -3.04 14.86
C GLU A 13 12.70 -3.21 15.16
N ARG A 14 13.07 -4.18 16.01
CA ARG A 14 14.49 -4.51 16.24
C ARG A 14 15.17 -5.05 14.97
N TRP A 15 14.48 -5.90 14.22
CA TRP A 15 15.00 -6.44 12.96
C TRP A 15 15.20 -5.34 11.91
N LEU A 16 14.26 -4.39 11.83
CA LEU A 16 14.29 -3.24 10.91
C LEU A 16 15.41 -2.26 11.29
N ALA A 17 15.55 -1.95 12.58
CA ALA A 17 16.61 -1.07 13.10
C ALA A 17 18.03 -1.61 12.86
N GLY A 18 18.18 -2.93 12.68
CA GLY A 18 19.44 -3.55 12.26
C GLY A 18 19.77 -3.37 10.78
N ARG A 19 18.87 -2.79 9.97
CA ARG A 19 18.98 -2.72 8.49
C ARG A 19 18.88 -1.31 7.94
N ILE A 20 18.08 -0.45 8.57
CA ILE A 20 17.95 0.96 8.22
C ILE A 20 18.04 1.83 9.49
N PRO A 21 18.45 3.11 9.38
CA PRO A 21 18.22 4.07 10.46
C PRO A 21 16.71 4.14 10.75
N VAL A 22 16.36 4.28 12.02
CA VAL A 22 14.98 4.38 12.47
C VAL A 22 14.77 5.69 13.22
N VAL A 23 13.70 6.40 12.88
CA VAL A 23 13.28 7.64 13.54
C VAL A 23 12.37 7.28 14.71
N ALA A 24 12.84 7.48 15.94
CA ALA A 24 12.15 7.01 17.14
C ALA A 24 10.81 7.72 17.36
N GLU A 25 10.74 9.02 17.10
CA GLU A 25 9.53 9.84 17.23
C GLU A 25 8.42 9.37 16.28
N ASP A 26 8.79 8.86 15.11
CA ASP A 26 7.84 8.29 14.16
C ASP A 26 7.32 6.94 14.63
N LEU A 27 8.13 6.12 15.31
CA LEU A 27 7.66 4.87 15.91
C LEU A 27 6.67 5.13 17.04
N GLU A 28 6.85 6.17 17.85
CA GLU A 28 5.86 6.57 18.85
C GLU A 28 4.52 6.93 18.19
N LEU A 29 4.56 7.67 17.09
CA LEU A 29 3.38 7.94 16.28
C LEU A 29 2.78 6.64 15.72
N LYS A 30 3.61 5.72 15.20
CA LYS A 30 3.18 4.42 14.70
C LYS A 30 2.42 3.65 15.76
N HIS A 31 2.94 3.55 16.97
CA HIS A 31 2.26 2.82 18.05
C HIS A 31 0.91 3.44 18.43
N ARG A 32 0.77 4.78 18.38
CA ARG A 32 -0.53 5.45 18.56
C ARG A 32 -1.50 5.13 17.42
N GLU A 33 -1.05 5.16 16.17
CA GLU A 33 -1.89 4.80 15.02
C GLU A 33 -2.31 3.32 15.06
N LEU A 34 -1.40 2.41 15.42
CA LEU A 34 -1.68 0.98 15.58
C LEU A 34 -2.75 0.70 16.65
N ALA A 35 -2.81 1.52 17.70
CA ALA A 35 -3.80 1.38 18.77
C ALA A 35 -5.13 2.09 18.46
N ALA A 36 -5.25 2.79 17.33
CA ALA A 36 -6.43 3.61 17.02
C ALA A 36 -7.63 2.77 16.57
N ASP A 37 -7.45 1.87 15.61
CA ASP A 37 -8.49 0.97 15.11
C ASP A 37 -7.92 -0.26 14.38
N PRO A 38 -8.73 -1.32 14.16
CA PRO A 38 -8.27 -2.56 13.50
C PRO A 38 -7.72 -2.38 12.08
N LEU A 39 -8.20 -1.38 11.32
CA LEU A 39 -7.72 -1.14 9.96
C LEU A 39 -6.31 -0.53 9.99
N HIS A 40 -6.07 0.47 10.83
CA HIS A 40 -4.72 1.02 11.04
C HIS A 40 -3.76 -0.05 11.58
N PHE A 41 -4.24 -0.90 12.48
CA PHE A 41 -3.48 -2.04 12.98
C PHE A 41 -3.06 -2.99 11.86
N LEU A 42 -4.01 -3.47 11.05
CA LEU A 42 -3.73 -4.35 9.90
C LEU A 42 -2.68 -3.73 8.97
N ARG A 43 -2.86 -2.45 8.60
CA ARG A 43 -1.98 -1.71 7.70
C ARG A 43 -0.56 -1.53 8.26
N GLY A 44 -0.42 -1.30 9.56
CA GLY A 44 0.86 -1.04 10.18
C GLY A 44 1.63 -2.30 10.59
N THR A 45 1.01 -3.48 10.51
CA THR A 45 1.55 -4.76 10.99
C THR A 45 1.60 -5.84 9.91
N TYR A 46 2.05 -5.51 8.69
CA TYR A 46 2.16 -6.49 7.60
C TYR A 46 2.99 -7.73 7.97
N TYR A 47 4.04 -7.58 8.78
CA TYR A 47 4.81 -8.71 9.32
C TYR A 47 3.93 -9.68 10.11
N LEU A 48 3.10 -9.16 11.03
CA LEU A 48 2.20 -9.97 11.83
C LEU A 48 1.17 -10.64 10.91
N TRP A 49 0.61 -9.91 9.93
CA TRP A 49 -0.27 -10.50 8.93
C TRP A 49 0.34 -11.71 8.22
N LEU A 50 1.61 -11.63 7.78
CA LEU A 50 2.28 -12.76 7.15
C LEU A 50 2.41 -13.96 8.11
N GLU A 51 2.76 -13.72 9.38
CA GLU A 51 2.81 -14.78 10.40
C GLU A 51 1.44 -15.44 10.60
N ARG A 52 0.37 -14.62 10.70
CA ARG A 52 -1.01 -15.11 10.89
C ARG A 52 -1.52 -15.88 9.67
N VAL A 53 -1.22 -15.41 8.46
CA VAL A 53 -1.54 -16.11 7.21
C VAL A 53 -0.88 -17.49 7.17
N ALA A 54 0.42 -17.55 7.45
CA ALA A 54 1.19 -18.79 7.44
C ALA A 54 0.68 -19.80 8.49
N GLU A 55 0.23 -19.33 9.66
CA GLU A 55 -0.34 -20.21 10.70
C GLU A 55 -1.77 -20.65 10.39
N LEU A 56 -2.65 -19.73 9.97
CA LEU A 56 -4.10 -19.97 9.96
C LEU A 56 -4.64 -20.40 8.59
N VAL A 57 -4.05 -19.91 7.51
CA VAL A 57 -4.53 -20.14 6.14
C VAL A 57 -3.38 -20.36 5.16
N PRO A 58 -2.42 -21.27 5.46
CA PRO A 58 -1.19 -21.43 4.67
C PRO A 58 -1.44 -21.72 3.18
N SER A 59 -2.58 -22.31 2.82
CA SER A 59 -2.94 -22.62 1.42
C SER A 59 -3.00 -21.38 0.51
N VAL A 60 -3.13 -20.17 1.05
CA VAL A 60 -3.12 -18.94 0.23
C VAL A 60 -1.71 -18.51 -0.18
N LEU A 61 -0.68 -19.16 0.38
CA LEU A 61 0.73 -18.98 0.02
C LEU A 61 1.18 -19.96 -1.08
N ASP A 62 0.30 -20.86 -1.52
CA ASP A 62 0.57 -21.79 -2.61
C ASP A 62 0.15 -21.21 -3.97
N GLY A 63 0.67 -21.81 -5.04
CA GLY A 63 0.23 -21.56 -6.42
C GLY A 63 1.16 -20.69 -7.27
N PRO A 64 0.74 -20.35 -8.51
CA PRO A 64 1.55 -19.57 -9.44
C PRO A 64 1.84 -18.15 -8.93
N GLN A 65 3.08 -17.70 -9.17
CA GLN A 65 3.54 -16.40 -8.71
C GLN A 65 3.28 -15.30 -9.75
N VAL A 66 2.75 -14.18 -9.28
CA VAL A 66 2.57 -12.93 -10.04
C VAL A 66 3.40 -11.82 -9.37
N PRO A 67 3.54 -10.64 -9.97
CA PRO A 67 3.92 -9.45 -9.22
C PRO A 67 2.82 -9.16 -8.19
N GLU A 68 3.08 -9.53 -6.95
CA GLU A 68 2.20 -9.33 -5.80
C GLU A 68 2.55 -8.00 -5.13
N VAL A 69 1.55 -7.16 -4.87
CA VAL A 69 1.71 -5.88 -4.17
C VAL A 69 2.19 -6.09 -2.74
N GLY A 70 1.73 -7.16 -2.09
CA GLY A 70 2.08 -7.56 -0.74
C GLY A 70 1.16 -6.91 0.30
N ASP A 71 1.35 -5.62 0.55
CA ASP A 71 0.55 -4.84 1.51
C ASP A 71 -0.72 -4.25 0.87
N LEU A 72 -1.45 -5.05 0.09
CA LEU A 72 -2.67 -4.58 -0.57
C LEU A 72 -3.84 -4.44 0.41
N HIS A 73 -4.39 -3.24 0.50
CA HIS A 73 -5.54 -2.92 1.36
C HIS A 73 -6.37 -1.78 0.74
N VAL A 74 -7.61 -1.58 1.19
CA VAL A 74 -8.54 -0.58 0.62
C VAL A 74 -8.01 0.84 0.53
N GLN A 75 -7.04 1.22 1.36
CA GLN A 75 -6.42 2.54 1.36
C GLN A 75 -5.03 2.57 0.66
N ASN A 76 -4.67 1.53 -0.11
CA ASN A 76 -3.46 1.46 -0.96
C ASN A 76 -3.75 2.10 -2.32
N PHE A 77 -5.00 2.47 -2.58
CA PHE A 77 -5.40 3.06 -3.85
C PHE A 77 -5.37 4.58 -3.78
N GLY A 78 -4.96 5.21 -4.85
CA GLY A 78 -4.78 6.66 -4.90
C GLY A 78 -4.67 7.20 -6.30
N THR A 79 -4.48 8.51 -6.41
CA THR A 79 -4.28 9.20 -7.68
C THR A 79 -2.85 9.67 -7.85
N TRP A 80 -2.40 9.73 -9.11
CA TRP A 80 -1.12 10.34 -9.47
C TRP A 80 -1.16 10.94 -10.88
N LEU A 81 -0.13 11.70 -11.22
CA LEU A 81 0.15 12.10 -12.59
C LEU A 81 1.19 11.15 -13.19
N ASP A 82 0.90 10.58 -14.36
CA ASP A 82 1.87 9.80 -15.12
C ASP A 82 2.87 10.72 -15.86
N HIS A 83 3.87 10.13 -16.54
CA HIS A 83 4.89 10.86 -17.30
C HIS A 83 4.33 11.75 -18.44
N ARG A 84 3.05 11.59 -18.81
CA ARG A 84 2.35 12.42 -19.80
C ARG A 84 1.44 13.47 -19.16
N GLY A 85 1.44 13.56 -17.83
CA GLY A 85 0.55 14.45 -17.08
C GLY A 85 -0.89 13.96 -17.01
N VAL A 86 -1.17 12.70 -17.34
CA VAL A 86 -2.52 12.14 -17.20
C VAL A 86 -2.78 11.78 -15.74
N ARG A 87 -3.94 12.20 -15.22
CA ARG A 87 -4.37 11.86 -13.86
C ARG A 87 -4.90 10.43 -13.82
N ARG A 88 -4.12 9.56 -13.19
CA ARG A 88 -4.39 8.12 -13.09
C ARG A 88 -4.96 7.76 -11.72
N TRP A 89 -5.61 6.60 -11.65
CA TRP A 89 -6.03 5.94 -10.42
C TRP A 89 -5.68 4.45 -10.42
N GLY A 90 -5.15 3.94 -9.32
CA GLY A 90 -4.81 2.53 -9.14
C GLY A 90 -4.07 2.26 -7.84
N VAL A 91 -3.30 1.17 -7.79
CA VAL A 91 -2.42 0.83 -6.66
C VAL A 91 -1.31 1.87 -6.53
N ASN A 92 -1.14 2.44 -5.34
CA ASN A 92 -0.32 3.63 -5.10
C ASN A 92 0.98 3.35 -4.32
N ASP A 93 1.03 2.24 -3.59
CA ASP A 93 2.21 1.83 -2.83
C ASP A 93 2.68 0.42 -3.25
N LEU A 94 3.96 0.31 -3.56
CA LEU A 94 4.62 -0.90 -4.07
C LEU A 94 5.91 -1.17 -3.27
N ASP A 95 5.96 -0.73 -2.01
CA ASP A 95 7.09 -0.96 -1.12
C ASP A 95 7.37 -2.45 -0.90
N GLU A 96 6.32 -3.26 -0.75
CA GLU A 96 6.36 -4.71 -0.49
C GLU A 96 6.27 -5.57 -1.77
N LEU A 97 6.39 -4.95 -2.94
CA LEU A 97 6.24 -5.63 -4.24
C LEU A 97 7.25 -6.77 -4.39
N VAL A 98 6.74 -7.97 -4.63
CA VAL A 98 7.52 -9.21 -4.69
C VAL A 98 6.86 -10.21 -5.65
N TRP A 99 7.57 -11.26 -6.04
CA TRP A 99 6.92 -12.41 -6.67
C TRP A 99 6.21 -13.26 -5.61
N GLY A 100 4.90 -13.45 -5.76
CA GLY A 100 4.09 -14.24 -4.83
C GLY A 100 2.68 -14.55 -5.35
N PRO A 101 1.90 -15.38 -4.64
CA PRO A 101 0.56 -15.78 -5.08
C PRO A 101 -0.45 -14.63 -4.94
N PRO A 102 -1.33 -14.39 -5.93
CA PRO A 102 -2.30 -13.30 -5.87
C PRO A 102 -3.35 -13.48 -4.77
N ALA A 103 -3.49 -14.70 -4.22
CA ALA A 103 -4.44 -14.99 -3.17
C ALA A 103 -4.14 -14.19 -1.88
N LEU A 104 -2.86 -13.90 -1.60
CA LEU A 104 -2.45 -13.11 -0.44
C LEU A 104 -2.96 -11.66 -0.53
N ASP A 105 -2.75 -11.01 -1.67
CA ASP A 105 -3.26 -9.66 -1.95
C ASP A 105 -4.79 -9.59 -1.94
N LEU A 106 -5.47 -10.55 -2.59
CA LEU A 106 -6.93 -10.58 -2.62
C LEU A 106 -7.54 -10.78 -1.22
N LEU A 107 -6.93 -11.66 -0.41
CA LEU A 107 -7.34 -11.91 0.96
C LEU A 107 -7.11 -10.67 1.84
N ARG A 108 -5.94 -10.04 1.77
CA ARG A 108 -5.62 -8.84 2.55
C ARG A 108 -6.54 -7.68 2.19
N LEU A 109 -6.84 -7.50 0.89
CA LEU A 109 -7.80 -6.52 0.42
C LEU A 109 -9.21 -6.80 0.96
N ALA A 110 -9.68 -8.04 0.91
CA ALA A 110 -10.98 -8.44 1.44
C ALA A 110 -11.10 -8.20 2.95
N VAL A 111 -10.09 -8.61 3.73
CA VAL A 111 -10.05 -8.37 5.19
C VAL A 111 -10.05 -6.87 5.48
N SER A 112 -9.22 -6.08 4.80
CA SER A 112 -9.20 -4.62 5.01
C SER A 112 -10.55 -3.96 4.70
N ALA A 113 -11.28 -4.44 3.69
CA ALA A 113 -12.61 -3.96 3.36
C ALA A 113 -13.65 -4.35 4.42
N VAL A 114 -13.57 -5.55 5.00
CA VAL A 114 -14.42 -5.97 6.12
C VAL A 114 -14.18 -5.14 7.38
N LEU A 115 -12.91 -4.78 7.65
CA LEU A 115 -12.54 -3.93 8.79
C LEU A 115 -12.87 -2.45 8.58
N THR A 116 -13.33 -2.05 7.39
CA THR A 116 -13.66 -0.67 7.05
C THR A 116 -15.16 -0.41 7.25
N PRO A 117 -15.57 0.41 8.24
CA PRO A 117 -16.99 0.66 8.52
C PRO A 117 -17.79 1.22 7.34
N GLN A 118 -17.15 2.01 6.47
CA GLN A 118 -17.80 2.70 5.35
C GLN A 118 -18.11 1.79 4.14
N VAL A 119 -17.49 0.61 4.07
CA VAL A 119 -17.82 -0.38 3.03
C VAL A 119 -19.25 -0.90 3.24
N ALA A 120 -19.68 -1.12 4.49
CA ALA A 120 -21.07 -1.39 4.90
C ALA A 120 -21.87 -2.40 4.02
N ILE A 121 -21.19 -3.38 3.41
CA ILE A 121 -21.78 -4.49 2.66
C ILE A 121 -21.27 -5.82 3.23
N SER A 122 -22.00 -6.92 3.00
CA SER A 122 -21.63 -8.22 3.59
C SER A 122 -20.25 -8.71 3.14
N PRO A 123 -19.48 -9.41 4.00
CA PRO A 123 -18.20 -10.02 3.63
C PRO A 123 -18.30 -10.92 2.38
N LYS A 124 -19.40 -11.68 2.26
CA LYS A 124 -19.70 -12.49 1.08
C LYS A 124 -19.78 -11.65 -0.20
N ARG A 125 -20.41 -10.47 -0.13
CA ARG A 125 -20.51 -9.55 -1.28
C ARG A 125 -19.15 -8.93 -1.60
N ILE A 126 -18.36 -8.54 -0.61
CA ILE A 126 -16.98 -8.04 -0.78
C ILE A 126 -16.14 -9.08 -1.53
N CYS A 127 -16.03 -10.30 -0.99
CA CYS A 127 -15.21 -11.38 -1.56
C CYS A 127 -15.62 -11.68 -3.01
N ARG A 128 -16.92 -11.72 -3.28
CA ARG A 128 -17.44 -11.94 -4.64
C ARG A 128 -17.05 -10.82 -5.60
N LEU A 129 -17.23 -9.55 -5.21
CA LEU A 129 -16.86 -8.41 -6.07
C LEU A 129 -15.36 -8.40 -6.37
N LEU A 130 -14.53 -8.74 -5.38
CA LEU A 130 -13.09 -8.80 -5.55
C LEU A 130 -12.67 -9.95 -6.48
N LEU A 131 -13.19 -11.16 -6.28
CA LEU A 131 -12.89 -12.30 -7.16
C LEU A 131 -13.41 -12.09 -8.58
N ASP A 132 -14.67 -11.66 -8.74
CA ASP A 132 -15.30 -11.43 -10.05
C ASP A 132 -14.53 -10.32 -10.79
N GLY A 133 -14.23 -9.22 -10.09
CA GLY A 133 -13.49 -8.08 -10.65
C GLY A 133 -12.06 -8.43 -11.07
N TRP A 134 -11.33 -9.18 -10.24
CA TRP A 134 -9.96 -9.59 -10.53
C TRP A 134 -9.90 -10.66 -11.64
N SER A 135 -10.79 -11.64 -11.62
CA SER A 135 -10.78 -12.77 -12.57
C SER A 135 -11.16 -12.33 -13.99
N THR A 136 -12.04 -11.34 -14.12
CA THR A 136 -12.54 -10.86 -15.43
C THR A 136 -11.78 -9.66 -15.98
N ALA A 137 -10.86 -9.07 -15.21
CA ALA A 137 -10.10 -7.90 -15.65
C ALA A 137 -9.25 -8.21 -16.89
N GLU A 138 -9.23 -7.28 -17.83
CA GLU A 138 -8.16 -7.21 -18.82
C GLU A 138 -7.06 -6.33 -18.22
N PRO A 139 -5.91 -6.91 -17.83
CA PRO A 139 -4.86 -6.13 -17.17
C PRO A 139 -4.30 -5.08 -18.13
N GLY A 140 -4.07 -3.89 -17.62
CA GLY A 140 -3.57 -2.78 -18.41
C GLY A 140 -2.90 -1.70 -17.58
N ARG A 141 -3.07 -0.46 -18.06
CA ARG A 141 -2.59 0.73 -17.35
C ARG A 141 -3.61 1.13 -16.29
N ALA A 142 -3.14 1.85 -15.27
CA ALA A 142 -4.01 2.49 -14.30
C ALA A 142 -5.09 3.35 -14.98
N VAL A 143 -6.25 3.44 -14.32
CA VAL A 143 -7.45 4.06 -14.87
C VAL A 143 -7.19 5.52 -15.17
N ASP A 144 -7.57 5.98 -16.37
CA ASP A 144 -7.61 7.41 -16.67
C ASP A 144 -8.80 8.04 -15.95
N LEU A 145 -8.56 9.00 -15.06
CA LEU A 145 -9.67 9.68 -14.40
C LEU A 145 -10.45 10.60 -15.34
N ALA A 146 -10.01 10.84 -16.58
CA ALA A 146 -10.82 11.51 -17.59
C ALA A 146 -11.82 10.56 -18.28
N ASP A 147 -11.65 9.24 -18.18
CA ASP A 147 -12.52 8.27 -18.86
C ASP A 147 -13.96 8.39 -18.34
N PRO A 148 -15.00 8.41 -19.21
CA PRO A 148 -16.38 8.53 -18.76
C PRO A 148 -16.78 7.52 -17.67
N GLY A 149 -16.28 6.28 -17.77
CA GLY A 149 -16.51 5.20 -16.81
C GLY A 149 -15.84 5.35 -15.44
N ALA A 150 -14.99 6.37 -15.24
CA ALA A 150 -14.29 6.62 -13.97
C ALA A 150 -15.02 7.61 -13.04
N GLU A 151 -16.32 7.88 -13.27
CA GLU A 151 -17.08 8.87 -12.49
C GLU A 151 -17.09 8.56 -10.99
N HIS A 152 -17.29 7.29 -10.63
CA HIS A 152 -17.28 6.87 -9.23
C HIS A 152 -15.92 7.05 -8.56
N LEU A 153 -14.82 6.96 -9.31
CA LEU A 153 -13.46 7.19 -8.81
C LEU A 153 -13.15 8.68 -8.69
N ARG A 154 -13.55 9.50 -9.69
CA ARG A 154 -13.46 10.96 -9.63
C ARG A 154 -14.16 11.52 -8.39
N ALA A 155 -15.30 10.94 -8.03
CA ALA A 155 -16.05 11.34 -6.84
C ALA A 155 -15.30 11.10 -5.51
N LEU A 156 -14.25 10.28 -5.52
CA LEU A 156 -13.42 10.00 -4.33
C LEU A 156 -12.21 10.94 -4.22
N VAL A 157 -11.85 11.61 -5.32
CA VAL A 157 -10.73 12.54 -5.33
C VAL A 157 -11.13 13.74 -4.46
N PRO A 158 -10.37 14.04 -3.38
CA PRO A 158 -10.61 15.22 -2.59
C PRO A 158 -10.65 16.48 -3.46
N LYS A 159 -11.38 17.50 -3.02
CA LYS A 159 -11.36 18.80 -3.71
C LYS A 159 -9.92 19.31 -3.74
N ALA A 160 -9.48 19.79 -4.90
CA ALA A 160 -8.14 20.31 -5.10
C ALA A 160 -7.78 21.29 -3.98
N THR A 161 -6.67 21.02 -3.30
CA THR A 161 -6.12 21.96 -2.33
C THR A 161 -5.46 23.08 -3.11
N ASP A 162 -5.65 24.32 -2.66
CA ASP A 162 -4.89 25.47 -3.15
C ASP A 162 -3.38 25.17 -3.11
N ALA A 163 -2.68 25.35 -4.22
CA ALA A 163 -1.29 24.92 -4.37
C ALA A 163 -0.37 25.66 -3.39
N ASP A 164 -0.58 26.96 -3.20
CA ASP A 164 0.20 27.76 -2.26
C ASP A 164 0.01 27.27 -0.82
N ARG A 165 -1.24 26.97 -0.44
CA ARG A 165 -1.54 26.35 0.86
C ARG A 165 -0.90 24.97 1.02
N TYR A 166 -0.92 24.14 -0.02
CA TYR A 166 -0.35 22.79 0.01
C TYR A 166 1.16 22.84 0.24
N TYR A 167 1.89 23.59 -0.59
CA TYR A 167 3.35 23.71 -0.44
C TYR A 167 3.73 24.50 0.79
N GLY A 168 2.94 25.50 1.20
CA GLY A 168 3.09 26.24 2.45
C GLY A 168 3.14 25.31 3.66
N LYS A 169 2.17 24.39 3.78
CA LYS A 169 2.16 23.38 4.86
C LYS A 169 3.40 22.49 4.88
N LEU A 170 3.95 22.14 3.72
CA LEU A 170 5.18 21.33 3.68
C LEU A 170 6.39 22.11 4.21
N ARG A 171 6.42 23.44 4.03
CA ARG A 171 7.50 24.31 4.57
C ARG A 171 7.40 24.56 6.07
N GLU A 172 6.23 24.34 6.66
CA GLU A 172 6.03 24.42 8.12
C GLU A 172 6.60 23.18 8.85
N GLY A 173 6.98 22.14 8.12
CA GLY A 173 7.58 20.93 8.68
C GLY A 173 8.93 21.20 9.37
N MET A 174 9.30 20.32 10.31
CA MET A 174 10.58 20.40 11.02
C MET A 174 11.75 20.42 10.01
N PRO A 175 12.70 21.36 10.09
CA PRO A 175 13.84 21.40 9.19
C PRO A 175 14.64 20.08 9.20
N ALA A 176 15.15 19.69 8.04
CA ALA A 176 15.95 18.47 7.90
C ALA A 176 17.21 18.73 7.07
N ASP A 177 18.32 18.09 7.43
CA ASP A 177 19.60 18.26 6.75
C ASP A 177 19.72 17.29 5.56
N PRO A 178 19.71 17.77 4.29
CA PRO A 178 19.85 16.89 3.13
C PRO A 178 21.25 16.27 2.99
N SER A 179 22.25 16.68 3.78
CA SER A 179 23.60 16.11 3.74
C SER A 179 23.62 14.60 4.04
N VAL A 180 22.64 14.11 4.79
CA VAL A 180 22.46 12.69 5.14
C VAL A 180 22.05 11.80 3.96
N LEU A 181 21.51 12.40 2.89
CA LEU A 181 21.10 11.66 1.70
C LEU A 181 22.33 11.25 0.87
N PRO A 182 22.28 10.11 0.14
CA PRO A 182 23.30 9.81 -0.87
C PRO A 182 23.39 10.92 -1.93
N SER A 183 24.58 11.16 -2.48
CA SER A 183 24.79 12.23 -3.47
C SER A 183 23.94 12.06 -4.72
N ALA A 184 23.73 10.82 -5.18
CA ALA A 184 22.88 10.53 -6.33
C ALA A 184 21.40 10.85 -6.04
N VAL A 185 20.93 10.57 -4.82
CA VAL A 185 19.56 10.89 -4.38
C VAL A 185 19.36 12.40 -4.34
N ARG A 186 20.30 13.16 -3.77
CA ARG A 186 20.24 14.64 -3.78
C ARG A 186 20.20 15.21 -5.19
N ALA A 187 21.07 14.72 -6.07
CA ALA A 187 21.14 15.19 -7.45
C ALA A 187 19.82 14.95 -8.22
N ALA A 188 19.12 13.85 -7.94
CA ALA A 188 17.88 13.47 -8.63
C ALA A 188 16.63 14.29 -8.21
N VAL A 189 16.70 15.08 -7.13
CA VAL A 189 15.57 15.89 -6.63
C VAL A 189 15.27 17.06 -7.57
N GLU A 190 16.30 17.64 -8.19
CA GLU A 190 16.16 18.67 -9.26
C GLU A 190 15.25 19.86 -8.86
N ILE A 191 15.37 20.37 -7.63
CA ILE A 191 14.72 21.61 -7.18
C ILE A 191 15.81 22.60 -6.75
N ALA A 192 15.90 23.73 -7.45
CA ALA A 192 16.78 24.83 -7.07
C ALA A 192 16.31 25.49 -5.77
N ASP A 193 17.26 25.82 -4.88
CA ASP A 193 17.02 26.53 -3.62
C ASP A 193 15.92 25.92 -2.73
N ALA A 194 15.79 24.58 -2.77
CA ALA A 194 14.79 23.88 -1.99
C ALA A 194 15.03 24.02 -0.48
N SER A 195 13.95 24.29 0.27
CA SER A 195 13.95 24.07 1.71
C SER A 195 13.65 22.60 2.01
N TRP A 196 14.31 22.05 3.03
CA TRP A 196 14.23 20.62 3.37
C TRP A 196 13.61 20.42 4.74
N HIS A 197 12.63 19.51 4.78
CA HIS A 197 11.83 19.27 5.97
C HIS A 197 11.62 17.77 6.20
N HIS A 198 11.55 17.37 7.47
CA HIS A 198 11.13 16.04 7.87
C HIS A 198 9.66 15.85 7.49
N ARG A 199 9.30 14.64 7.05
CA ARG A 199 7.92 14.32 6.68
C ARG A 199 7.47 13.04 7.36
N GLN A 200 6.37 13.12 8.08
CA GLN A 200 5.72 11.96 8.71
C GLN A 200 4.50 11.58 7.88
N ALA A 201 4.50 10.38 7.29
CA ALA A 201 3.32 9.85 6.62
C ALA A 201 3.40 8.35 6.37
N GLY A 202 2.22 7.72 6.30
CA GLY A 202 2.07 6.31 5.96
C GLY A 202 2.39 5.41 7.15
N THR A 203 1.35 4.93 7.82
CA THR A 203 1.41 4.12 9.06
C THR A 203 2.42 2.98 9.01
N GLY A 204 2.47 2.20 7.92
CA GLY A 204 3.41 1.08 7.78
C GLY A 204 4.88 1.50 7.79
N SER A 205 5.18 2.64 7.16
CA SER A 205 6.53 3.19 7.00
C SER A 205 6.94 4.20 8.07
N LEU A 206 6.09 4.48 9.07
CA LEU A 206 6.49 5.31 10.20
C LEU A 206 7.69 4.65 10.90
N GLY A 207 8.74 5.45 11.11
CA GLY A 207 10.06 4.99 11.54
C GLY A 207 11.10 5.03 10.41
N HIS A 208 10.70 5.05 9.15
CA HIS A 208 11.62 5.18 8.02
C HIS A 208 12.03 6.63 7.79
N PRO A 209 13.33 6.96 7.75
CA PRO A 209 13.83 8.26 7.31
C PRO A 209 13.13 8.79 6.05
N ARG A 210 12.52 9.96 6.19
CA ARG A 210 11.76 10.60 5.12
C ARG A 210 11.91 12.11 5.17
N MET A 211 12.19 12.69 4.02
CA MET A 211 12.37 14.13 3.85
C MET A 211 11.60 14.61 2.64
N VAL A 212 11.23 15.89 2.66
CA VAL A 212 10.66 16.59 1.52
C VAL A 212 11.50 17.81 1.19
N ALA A 213 11.88 17.92 -0.09
CA ALA A 213 12.40 19.14 -0.68
C ALA A 213 11.23 19.96 -1.24
N VAL A 214 11.13 21.22 -0.85
CA VAL A 214 10.03 22.11 -1.23
C VAL A 214 10.60 23.33 -1.95
N GLY A 215 10.27 23.46 -3.23
CA GLY A 215 10.50 24.67 -4.03
C GLY A 215 9.29 25.60 -3.98
N LYS A 216 9.14 26.53 -4.93
CA LYS A 216 8.02 27.48 -4.97
C LYS A 216 6.65 26.80 -5.18
N ASP A 217 6.56 25.97 -6.22
CA ASP A 217 5.36 25.32 -6.73
C ASP A 217 5.60 23.83 -7.02
N ILE A 218 6.64 23.27 -6.40
CA ILE A 218 7.13 21.92 -6.63
C ILE A 218 7.60 21.31 -5.31
N ALA A 219 7.29 20.04 -5.08
CA ALA A 219 7.87 19.28 -3.98
C ALA A 219 8.29 17.87 -4.42
N ARG A 220 9.33 17.35 -3.77
CA ARG A 220 9.82 16.00 -3.94
C ARG A 220 10.03 15.36 -2.59
N GLU A 221 9.44 14.19 -2.39
CA GLU A 221 9.71 13.36 -1.23
C GLU A 221 10.82 12.37 -1.56
N VAL A 222 11.74 12.19 -0.61
CA VAL A 222 12.66 11.07 -0.56
C VAL A 222 12.40 10.26 0.71
N LYS A 223 12.24 8.95 0.57
CA LYS A 223 11.95 8.02 1.66
C LYS A 223 12.89 6.84 1.57
N ILE A 224 13.54 6.45 2.66
CA ILE A 224 14.33 5.21 2.65
C ILE A 224 13.40 4.00 2.45
N VAL A 225 13.77 3.13 1.52
CA VAL A 225 13.06 1.88 1.27
C VAL A 225 13.64 0.85 2.23
N GLY A 226 12.78 0.30 3.07
CA GLY A 226 13.17 -0.79 3.97
C GLY A 226 13.40 -2.10 3.22
N PRO A 227 14.01 -3.10 3.88
CA PRO A 227 13.96 -4.48 3.40
C PRO A 227 12.49 -4.92 3.23
N LEU A 228 12.23 -5.85 2.30
CA LEU A 228 10.93 -6.51 2.20
C LEU A 228 10.58 -7.22 3.50
N THR A 229 9.33 -7.12 3.93
CA THR A 229 8.82 -7.78 5.14
C THR A 229 8.93 -9.31 5.06
N THR A 230 8.92 -9.88 3.85
CA THR A 230 9.16 -11.31 3.60
C THR A 230 10.58 -11.77 3.97
N GLY A 231 11.53 -10.84 4.16
CA GLY A 231 12.84 -11.12 4.75
C GLY A 231 12.83 -11.25 6.28
N PHE A 232 11.75 -10.82 6.94
CA PHE A 232 11.48 -11.08 8.36
C PHE A 232 10.63 -12.35 8.52
N VAL A 233 9.55 -12.48 7.74
CA VAL A 233 8.66 -13.66 7.72
C VAL A 233 8.81 -14.41 6.39
N PRO A 234 9.59 -15.51 6.34
CA PRO A 234 9.83 -16.23 5.09
C PRO A 234 8.59 -17.02 4.67
N ILE A 235 7.82 -16.45 3.73
CA ILE A 235 6.61 -17.07 3.13
C ILE A 235 6.85 -17.63 1.72
N GLY A 236 8.11 -17.80 1.30
CA GLY A 236 8.46 -18.33 -0.03
C GLY A 236 8.35 -17.32 -1.19
N ALA A 237 8.16 -16.03 -0.89
CA ALA A 237 8.16 -14.97 -1.87
C ALA A 237 9.58 -14.70 -2.43
N GLN A 238 9.68 -14.34 -3.71
CA GLN A 238 10.96 -14.09 -4.39
C GLN A 238 11.15 -12.61 -4.72
N ALA A 239 12.21 -12.01 -4.18
CA ALA A 239 12.61 -10.65 -4.51
C ALA A 239 13.18 -10.55 -5.94
N ASP A 240 12.91 -9.43 -6.62
CA ASP A 240 13.45 -9.11 -7.94
C ASP A 240 13.61 -7.59 -8.09
N ASP A 241 14.85 -7.12 -8.17
CA ASP A 241 15.20 -5.71 -8.24
C ASP A 241 14.62 -5.00 -9.48
N LEU A 242 14.32 -5.75 -10.54
CA LEU A 242 13.75 -5.21 -11.77
C LEU A 242 12.21 -5.14 -11.73
N LEU A 243 11.57 -5.84 -10.79
CA LEU A 243 10.12 -5.98 -10.73
C LEU A 243 9.44 -4.61 -10.57
N TYR A 244 9.95 -3.79 -9.66
CA TYR A 244 9.42 -2.46 -9.39
C TYR A 244 9.34 -1.58 -10.63
N GLY A 245 10.44 -1.49 -11.41
CA GLY A 245 10.48 -0.72 -12.64
C GLY A 245 9.52 -1.25 -13.72
N ARG A 246 9.39 -2.58 -13.84
CA ARG A 246 8.47 -3.22 -14.78
C ARG A 246 7.01 -2.89 -14.44
N VAL A 247 6.61 -3.07 -13.19
CA VAL A 247 5.25 -2.78 -12.72
C VAL A 247 4.93 -1.30 -12.90
N LEU A 248 5.81 -0.41 -12.44
CA LEU A 248 5.64 1.04 -12.56
C LEU A 248 5.43 1.48 -14.02
N SER A 249 6.21 0.91 -14.96
CA SER A 249 6.08 1.19 -16.39
C SER A 249 4.75 0.70 -16.96
N ALA A 250 4.36 -0.54 -16.65
CA ALA A 250 3.15 -1.18 -17.16
C ALA A 250 1.88 -0.44 -16.71
N VAL A 251 1.79 -0.11 -15.42
CA VAL A 251 0.61 0.57 -14.86
C VAL A 251 0.58 2.07 -15.14
N ARG A 252 1.57 2.63 -15.84
CA ARG A 252 1.77 4.09 -16.01
C ARG A 252 1.81 4.80 -14.66
N GLY A 253 2.67 4.31 -13.76
CA GLY A 253 2.79 4.77 -12.39
C GLY A 253 3.22 6.25 -12.24
N PRO A 254 3.30 6.72 -10.98
CA PRO A 254 3.60 8.13 -10.68
C PRO A 254 4.89 8.63 -11.34
N TYR A 255 4.91 9.88 -11.75
CA TYR A 255 6.09 10.50 -12.34
C TYR A 255 6.46 11.85 -11.69
N PRO A 256 7.75 12.08 -11.36
CA PRO A 256 8.80 11.07 -11.23
C PRO A 256 8.52 10.09 -10.08
N MET A 257 8.88 8.81 -10.27
CA MET A 257 8.99 7.79 -9.23
C MET A 257 10.22 6.94 -9.52
N ARG A 258 11.20 6.94 -8.61
CA ARG A 258 12.50 6.29 -8.81
C ARG A 258 13.03 5.71 -7.50
N ARG A 259 13.74 4.58 -7.57
CA ARG A 259 14.55 4.05 -6.46
C ARG A 259 16.03 4.24 -6.79
N ILE A 260 16.78 4.88 -5.88
CA ILE A 260 18.19 5.26 -6.04
C ILE A 260 18.90 5.03 -4.70
N ASP A 261 19.94 4.21 -4.66
CA ASP A 261 20.73 3.92 -3.45
C ASP A 261 19.89 3.57 -2.19
N GLY A 262 18.82 2.78 -2.37
CA GLY A 262 17.91 2.41 -1.28
C GLY A 262 16.89 3.49 -0.89
N TRP A 263 16.82 4.62 -1.60
CA TRP A 263 15.83 5.67 -1.40
C TRP A 263 14.81 5.72 -2.52
N GLN A 264 13.55 5.91 -2.19
CA GLN A 264 12.46 6.19 -3.12
C GLN A 264 12.24 7.69 -3.23
N LEU A 265 12.38 8.21 -4.44
CA LEU A 265 12.05 9.59 -4.82
C LEU A 265 10.67 9.62 -5.49
N ARG A 266 9.81 10.54 -5.06
CA ARG A 266 8.53 10.81 -5.75
C ARG A 266 8.14 12.28 -5.75
N ALA A 267 7.30 12.68 -6.71
CA ALA A 267 6.62 13.97 -6.64
C ALA A 267 5.53 14.00 -5.56
N LEU A 268 5.43 15.15 -4.90
CA LEU A 268 4.26 15.54 -4.12
C LEU A 268 3.59 16.70 -4.82
N SER A 269 2.27 16.65 -4.93
CA SER A 269 1.46 17.68 -5.57
C SER A 269 0.06 17.67 -4.95
N PRO A 270 -0.65 18.81 -4.92
CA PRO A 270 -2.05 18.89 -4.49
C PRO A 270 -3.01 18.04 -5.34
N ASP A 271 -2.58 17.55 -6.51
CA ASP A 271 -3.36 16.68 -7.38
C ASP A 271 -3.10 15.17 -7.14
N VAL A 272 -2.13 14.85 -6.28
CA VAL A 272 -1.74 13.49 -5.90
C VAL A 272 -2.29 13.22 -4.52
N GLU A 273 -3.46 12.60 -4.46
CA GLU A 273 -4.17 12.37 -3.21
C GLU A 273 -4.34 10.88 -2.95
N ARG A 274 -4.16 10.50 -1.68
CA ARG A 274 -4.63 9.20 -1.21
C ARG A 274 -6.14 9.26 -1.16
N ILE A 275 -6.79 8.28 -1.76
CA ILE A 275 -8.24 8.18 -1.64
C ILE A 275 -8.56 7.42 -0.37
N THR A 276 -9.23 8.13 0.54
CA THR A 276 -9.79 7.58 1.77
C THR A 276 -11.17 7.00 1.46
N ILE A 277 -11.33 5.71 1.69
CA ILE A 277 -12.60 4.98 1.53
C ILE A 277 -13.70 5.53 2.46
N GLU A 278 -13.31 6.30 3.47
CA GLU A 278 -14.11 7.10 4.37
C GLU A 278 -14.99 8.12 3.64
N SER A 279 -14.60 8.52 2.42
CA SER A 279 -15.35 9.44 1.56
C SER A 279 -16.36 8.73 0.65
N LEU A 280 -16.52 7.40 0.77
CA LEU A 280 -17.47 6.66 -0.06
C LEU A 280 -18.91 6.99 0.30
N ARG A 281 -19.68 7.33 -0.73
CA ARG A 281 -21.14 7.21 -0.67
C ARG A 281 -21.50 5.72 -0.65
N PRO A 282 -22.48 5.27 0.17
CA PRO A 282 -22.86 3.85 0.26
C PRO A 282 -23.14 3.17 -1.10
N LYS A 283 -23.69 3.92 -2.07
CA LYS A 283 -24.01 3.42 -3.41
C LYS A 283 -22.78 3.23 -4.33
N ALA A 284 -21.62 3.79 -4.00
CA ALA A 284 -20.41 3.71 -4.83
C ALA A 284 -19.45 2.57 -4.41
N VAL A 285 -19.66 1.98 -3.23
CA VAL A 285 -18.74 0.98 -2.64
C VAL A 285 -18.46 -0.17 -3.59
N GLU A 286 -19.49 -0.78 -4.17
CA GLU A 286 -19.30 -1.97 -5.01
C GLU A 286 -18.49 -1.67 -6.28
N LEU A 287 -18.73 -0.52 -6.91
CA LEU A 287 -17.98 -0.06 -8.08
C LEU A 287 -16.51 0.19 -7.74
N VAL A 288 -16.26 0.74 -6.55
CA VAL A 288 -14.91 1.04 -6.07
C VAL A 288 -14.16 -0.25 -5.74
N LEU A 289 -14.77 -1.20 -5.02
CA LEU A 289 -14.16 -2.51 -4.77
C LEU A 289 -13.89 -3.27 -6.07
N THR A 290 -14.80 -3.21 -7.04
CA THR A 290 -14.59 -3.80 -8.37
C THR A 290 -13.39 -3.13 -9.07
N SER A 291 -13.25 -1.82 -8.95
CA SER A 291 -12.12 -1.08 -9.53
C SER A 291 -10.81 -1.43 -8.82
N MET A 292 -10.83 -1.63 -7.50
CA MET A 292 -9.66 -2.04 -6.71
C MET A 292 -9.17 -3.43 -7.14
N ALA A 293 -10.08 -4.38 -7.34
CA ALA A 293 -9.76 -5.71 -7.83
C ALA A 293 -9.16 -5.70 -9.25
N ARG A 294 -9.69 -4.84 -10.13
CA ARG A 294 -9.12 -4.63 -11.47
C ARG A 294 -7.74 -3.99 -11.42
N ALA A 295 -7.53 -3.00 -10.57
CA ALA A 295 -6.22 -2.37 -10.38
C ALA A 295 -5.18 -3.34 -9.77
N ALA A 296 -5.60 -4.29 -8.92
CA ALA A 296 -4.74 -5.39 -8.51
C ALA A 296 -4.37 -6.30 -9.69
N ALA A 297 -5.34 -6.63 -10.55
CA ALA A 297 -5.08 -7.40 -11.77
C ALA A 297 -4.14 -6.67 -12.75
N ASP A 298 -4.17 -5.33 -12.83
CA ASP A 298 -3.21 -4.54 -13.62
C ASP A 298 -1.76 -4.79 -13.17
N VAL A 299 -1.52 -4.89 -11.86
CA VAL A 299 -0.20 -5.22 -11.28
C VAL A 299 0.15 -6.70 -11.50
N HIS A 300 -0.78 -7.61 -11.17
CA HIS A 300 -0.55 -9.05 -11.30
C HIS A 300 -0.35 -9.48 -12.76
N GLY A 301 -0.97 -8.75 -13.69
CA GLY A 301 -1.00 -9.01 -15.13
C GLY A 301 0.14 -8.42 -15.94
N VAL A 302 1.15 -7.82 -15.30
CA VAL A 302 2.35 -7.32 -15.98
C VAL A 302 3.06 -8.42 -16.77
N ILE A 303 2.94 -9.67 -16.32
CA ILE A 303 3.29 -10.87 -17.09
C ILE A 303 2.00 -11.66 -17.40
N PRO A 304 1.44 -11.55 -18.63
CA PRO A 304 0.12 -12.10 -18.94
C PRO A 304 -0.04 -13.61 -18.69
N HIS A 305 0.99 -14.41 -18.97
CA HIS A 305 0.92 -15.86 -18.76
C HIS A 305 0.95 -16.24 -17.27
N HIS A 306 1.62 -15.46 -16.41
CA HIS A 306 1.58 -15.68 -14.96
C HIS A 306 0.18 -15.42 -14.42
N LEU A 307 -0.48 -14.33 -14.84
CA LEU A 307 -1.86 -14.05 -14.44
C LEU A 307 -2.82 -15.12 -14.95
N HIS A 308 -2.62 -15.62 -16.18
CA HIS A 308 -3.42 -16.73 -16.72
C HIS A 308 -3.32 -17.98 -15.84
N ASP A 309 -2.10 -18.41 -15.51
CA ASP A 309 -1.86 -19.58 -14.68
C ASP A 309 -2.43 -19.38 -13.27
N ALA A 310 -2.27 -18.18 -12.70
CA ALA A 310 -2.80 -17.85 -11.39
C ALA A 310 -4.34 -17.86 -11.35
N ARG A 311 -5.01 -17.35 -12.40
CA ARG A 311 -6.48 -17.45 -12.53
C ARG A 311 -6.95 -18.90 -12.58
N ARG A 312 -6.28 -19.73 -13.39
CA ARG A 312 -6.56 -21.16 -13.45
C ARG A 312 -6.38 -21.85 -12.10
N HIS A 313 -5.35 -21.45 -11.34
CA HIS A 313 -5.15 -21.99 -9.99
C HIS A 313 -6.27 -21.55 -9.03
N VAL A 314 -6.65 -20.27 -9.03
CA VAL A 314 -7.76 -19.75 -8.20
C VAL A 314 -9.08 -20.46 -8.51
N GLU A 315 -9.33 -20.84 -9.77
CA GLU A 315 -10.50 -21.65 -10.17
C GLU A 315 -10.51 -23.06 -9.56
N THR A 316 -9.35 -23.60 -9.16
CA THR A 316 -9.26 -24.91 -8.49
C THR A 316 -9.47 -24.83 -6.97
N LEU A 317 -9.43 -23.63 -6.39
CA LEU A 317 -9.67 -23.45 -4.96
C LEU A 317 -11.16 -23.64 -4.61
N PRO A 318 -11.49 -24.03 -3.36
CA PRO A 318 -12.89 -24.14 -2.93
C PRO A 318 -13.67 -22.84 -3.20
N PRO A 319 -14.92 -22.88 -3.68
CA PRO A 319 -15.67 -21.65 -4.02
C PRO A 319 -15.82 -20.63 -2.89
N THR A 320 -15.67 -21.08 -1.63
CA THR A 320 -15.75 -20.26 -0.42
C THR A 320 -14.38 -19.86 0.14
N TRP A 321 -13.26 -20.26 -0.48
CA TRP A 321 -11.91 -20.10 0.07
C TRP A 321 -11.64 -18.68 0.57
N LEU A 322 -11.99 -17.67 -0.24
CA LEU A 322 -11.75 -16.28 0.09
C LEU A 322 -12.64 -15.82 1.24
N LEU A 323 -13.91 -16.24 1.27
CA LEU A 323 -14.85 -15.87 2.33
C LEU A 323 -14.44 -16.49 3.67
N ASP A 324 -14.11 -17.78 3.65
CA ASP A 324 -13.73 -18.52 4.85
C ASP A 324 -12.42 -17.97 5.44
N ALA A 325 -11.41 -17.74 4.59
CA ALA A 325 -10.15 -17.12 5.00
C ALA A 325 -10.33 -15.67 5.47
N THR A 326 -11.20 -14.89 4.80
CA THR A 326 -11.48 -13.49 5.19
C THR A 326 -12.13 -13.43 6.56
N HIS A 327 -13.11 -14.30 6.86
CA HIS A 327 -13.71 -14.35 8.19
C HIS A 327 -12.68 -14.71 9.25
N GLN A 328 -11.89 -15.77 9.02
CA GLN A 328 -10.88 -16.23 9.97
C GLN A 328 -9.85 -15.14 10.29
N LEU A 329 -9.28 -14.49 9.26
CA LEU A 329 -8.27 -13.47 9.46
C LEU A 329 -8.82 -12.10 9.89
N ALA A 330 -10.06 -11.75 9.56
CA ALA A 330 -10.67 -10.54 10.09
C ALA A 330 -10.90 -10.64 11.60
N GLU A 331 -11.38 -11.78 12.10
CA GLU A 331 -11.55 -12.00 13.54
C GLU A 331 -10.20 -12.10 14.27
N ASP A 332 -9.22 -12.79 13.68
CA ASP A 332 -7.86 -12.86 14.23
C ASP A 332 -7.19 -11.47 14.30
N THR A 333 -7.32 -10.65 13.25
CA THR A 333 -6.81 -9.28 13.23
C THR A 333 -7.45 -8.42 14.31
N LYS A 334 -8.77 -8.52 14.52
CA LYS A 334 -9.46 -7.80 15.61
C LYS A 334 -8.97 -8.25 16.98
N SER A 335 -8.80 -9.56 17.18
CA SER A 335 -8.30 -10.10 18.44
C SER A 335 -6.88 -9.62 18.74
N CYS A 336 -5.97 -9.65 17.75
CA CYS A 336 -4.62 -9.12 17.87
C CYS A 336 -4.63 -7.61 18.15
N PHE A 337 -5.50 -6.84 17.46
CA PHE A 337 -5.67 -5.42 17.72
C PHE A 337 -6.14 -5.15 19.16
N GLU A 338 -7.14 -5.87 19.67
CA GLU A 338 -7.65 -5.68 21.03
C GLU A 338 -6.60 -6.01 22.11
N GLU A 339 -5.78 -7.03 21.88
CA GLU A 339 -4.63 -7.33 22.75
C GLU A 339 -3.58 -6.21 22.70
N TYR A 340 -3.21 -5.77 21.49
CA TYR A 340 -2.26 -4.69 21.30
C TYR A 340 -2.75 -3.38 21.93
N ALA A 341 -3.98 -2.96 21.67
CA ALA A 341 -4.56 -1.72 22.17
C ALA A 341 -4.65 -1.72 23.72
N ARG A 342 -4.99 -2.86 24.34
CA ARG A 342 -4.98 -3.01 25.80
C ARG A 342 -3.58 -2.82 26.41
N SER A 343 -2.53 -3.24 25.71
CA SER A 343 -1.15 -3.02 26.17
C SER A 343 -0.69 -1.56 26.11
N ARG A 344 -1.44 -0.70 25.40
CA ARG A 344 -1.13 0.73 25.20
C ARG A 344 -2.03 1.67 26.01
N SER A 345 -3.02 1.13 26.72
CA SER A 345 -3.95 1.86 27.59
C SER A 345 -3.41 1.97 29.02
#